data_AF-A0A1B3ZE89-F1
#
_entry.id   AF-A0A1B3ZE89-F1
#
_cell.length_a   1.000
_cell.length_b   1.000
_cell.length_c   1.000
_cell.angle_alpha   90.00
_cell.angle_beta   90.00
_cell.angle_gamma   90.00
#
_symmetry.space_group_name_H-M   'P 1'
#
loop_
_entity.id
_entity.type
_entity.pdbx_description
1 polymer ?
#
loop_
_entity_poly.entity_id
_entity_poly.type
_entity_poly.pdbx_seq_one_letter_code
_entity_poly.pdbx_strand_id
1 'polypeptide(L)'
;MLDIAKALGVGKTRAKTLVHQLATEKMIERAPGSQRAISVPGLTEKMIAEKLRSQGWIVDQDVIGSSGTGPQSHLSLIAVLDHVPPVEALGGDDHDYGDDGIA
;
A
#
# COMPACT_ATOMS: atom_id res chain seq x y z
N MET A 1 -13.79 -29.70 -15.58
CA MET A 1 -12.75 -30.05 -16.60
C MET A 1 -13.35 -30.20 -17.98
N LEU A 2 -14.47 -30.93 -18.15
CA LEU A 2 -15.18 -30.96 -19.43
C LEU A 2 -15.62 -29.54 -19.85
N ASP A 3 -16.11 -28.75 -18.90
CA ASP A 3 -16.61 -27.39 -19.16
C ASP A 3 -15.48 -26.44 -19.59
N ILE A 4 -14.34 -26.53 -18.91
CA ILE A 4 -13.12 -25.78 -19.29
C ILE A 4 -12.65 -26.18 -20.69
N ALA A 5 -12.64 -27.49 -20.98
CA ALA A 5 -12.25 -28.00 -22.30
C ALA A 5 -13.18 -27.50 -23.41
N LYS A 6 -14.50 -27.49 -23.17
CA LYS A 6 -15.50 -26.96 -24.10
C LYS A 6 -15.36 -25.45 -24.30
N ALA A 7 -15.23 -24.69 -23.20
CA ALA A 7 -15.09 -23.23 -23.25
C ALA A 7 -13.84 -22.78 -24.01
N LEU A 8 -12.75 -23.54 -23.91
CA LEU A 8 -11.50 -23.26 -24.60
C LEU A 8 -11.40 -23.92 -26.00
N GLY A 9 -12.36 -24.76 -26.39
CA GLY A 9 -12.31 -25.51 -27.65
C GLY A 9 -11.15 -26.51 -27.75
N VAL A 10 -10.70 -27.07 -26.64
CA VAL A 10 -9.54 -27.98 -26.59
C VAL A 10 -9.89 -29.36 -26.03
N GLY A 11 -9.05 -30.35 -26.33
CA GLY A 11 -9.16 -31.68 -25.72
C GLY A 11 -9.01 -31.67 -24.21
N LYS A 12 -9.67 -32.63 -23.53
CA LYS A 12 -9.73 -32.76 -22.07
C LYS A 12 -8.34 -32.84 -21.42
N THR A 13 -7.40 -33.55 -22.06
CA THR A 13 -6.00 -33.66 -21.61
C THR A 13 -5.29 -32.31 -21.67
N ARG A 14 -5.45 -31.59 -22.79
CA ARG A 14 -4.85 -30.26 -22.97
C ARG A 14 -5.39 -29.25 -21.97
N ALA A 15 -6.71 -29.25 -21.73
CA ALA A 15 -7.31 -28.42 -20.69
C ALA A 15 -6.73 -28.69 -19.30
N LYS A 16 -6.51 -29.98 -18.96
CA LYS A 16 -5.89 -30.36 -17.69
C LYS A 16 -4.45 -29.85 -17.59
N THR A 17 -3.67 -29.96 -18.66
CA THR A 17 -2.28 -29.46 -18.70
C THR A 17 -2.23 -27.94 -18.52
N LEU A 18 -3.09 -27.19 -19.21
CA LEU A 18 -3.16 -25.73 -19.09
C LEU A 18 -3.55 -25.29 -17.67
N VAL A 19 -4.57 -25.92 -17.07
CA VAL A 19 -4.96 -25.64 -15.68
C VAL A 19 -3.84 -26.01 -14.70
N HIS A 20 -3.09 -27.09 -14.96
CA HIS A 20 -1.95 -27.44 -14.13
C HIS A 20 -0.84 -26.39 -14.24
N GLN A 21 -0.52 -25.94 -15.46
CA GLN A 21 0.47 -24.91 -15.71
C GLN A 21 0.11 -23.59 -15.00
N LEU A 22 -1.15 -23.15 -15.11
CA LEU A 22 -1.63 -21.95 -14.41
C LEU A 22 -1.53 -22.08 -12.89
N ALA A 23 -1.75 -23.28 -12.35
CA ALA A 23 -1.61 -23.54 -10.91
C ALA A 23 -0.12 -23.53 -10.49
N THR A 24 0.79 -24.07 -11.31
CA THR A 24 2.24 -24.03 -11.03
C THR A 24 2.80 -22.61 -11.09
N GLU A 25 2.27 -21.79 -11.99
CA GLU A 25 2.63 -20.36 -12.12
C GLU A 25 1.97 -19.49 -11.03
N LYS A 26 1.20 -20.09 -10.10
CA LYS A 26 0.45 -19.40 -9.03
C LYS A 26 -0.56 -18.36 -9.55
N MET A 27 -0.98 -18.49 -10.80
CA MET A 27 -2.01 -17.64 -11.41
C MET A 27 -3.43 -18.04 -10.95
N ILE A 28 -3.59 -19.30 -10.54
CA ILE A 28 -4.83 -19.84 -9.98
C ILE A 28 -4.51 -20.71 -8.78
N GLU A 29 -5.44 -20.79 -7.83
CA GLU A 29 -5.37 -21.76 -6.73
C GLU A 29 -6.45 -22.84 -6.91
N ARG A 30 -6.14 -24.03 -6.42
CA ARG A 30 -7.03 -25.19 -6.51
C ARG A 30 -7.32 -25.69 -5.12
N ALA A 31 -8.58 -25.60 -4.70
CA ALA A 31 -9.00 -26.19 -3.45
C ALA A 31 -8.91 -27.73 -3.54
N PRO A 32 -8.27 -28.41 -2.59
CA PRO A 32 -8.28 -29.86 -2.52
C PRO A 32 -9.67 -30.38 -2.07
N GLY A 33 -10.08 -31.56 -2.57
CA GLY A 33 -11.28 -32.26 -2.11
C GLY A 33 -12.38 -32.43 -3.16
N SER A 34 -13.59 -32.75 -2.67
CA SER A 34 -14.79 -33.01 -3.49
C SER A 34 -15.28 -31.75 -4.21
N GLN A 35 -15.12 -30.59 -3.58
CA GLN A 35 -15.44 -29.29 -4.16
C GLN A 35 -14.31 -28.86 -5.11
N ARG A 36 -14.51 -29.14 -6.40
CA ARG A 36 -13.59 -28.72 -7.46
C ARG A 36 -13.75 -27.23 -7.75
N ALA A 37 -13.20 -26.39 -6.88
CA ALA A 37 -13.14 -24.94 -7.08
C ALA A 37 -11.77 -24.53 -7.66
N ILE A 38 -11.81 -23.53 -8.54
CA ILE A 38 -10.62 -22.78 -9.01
C ILE A 38 -10.83 -21.35 -8.53
N SER A 39 -9.91 -20.85 -7.69
CA SER A 39 -9.87 -19.43 -7.33
C SER A 39 -8.80 -18.73 -8.16
N VAL A 40 -9.04 -17.47 -8.49
CA VAL A 40 -8.05 -16.59 -9.10
C VAL A 40 -7.76 -15.50 -8.06
N PRO A 41 -6.54 -15.46 -7.51
CA PRO A 41 -6.18 -14.45 -6.52
C PRO A 41 -6.45 -13.03 -7.04
N GLY A 42 -7.13 -12.20 -6.25
CA GLY A 42 -7.42 -10.81 -6.62
C GLY A 42 -8.58 -10.63 -7.61
N LEU A 43 -9.17 -11.69 -8.16
CA LEU A 43 -10.27 -11.58 -9.13
C LEU A 43 -11.55 -11.05 -8.46
N THR A 44 -11.86 -11.55 -7.26
CA THR A 44 -13.02 -11.13 -6.47
C THR A 44 -12.94 -9.63 -6.14
N GLU A 45 -11.78 -9.19 -5.69
CA GLU A 45 -11.48 -7.80 -5.36
C GLU A 45 -11.61 -6.91 -6.60
N LYS A 46 -11.10 -7.36 -7.75
CA LYS A 46 -11.25 -6.66 -9.03
C LYS A 46 -12.71 -6.55 -9.47
N MET A 47 -13.48 -7.63 -9.37
CA MET A 47 -14.91 -7.62 -9.72
C MET A 47 -15.72 -6.70 -8.81
N ILE A 48 -15.40 -6.68 -7.51
CA ILE A 48 -16.03 -5.77 -6.55
C ILE A 48 -15.68 -4.32 -6.90
N ALA A 49 -14.40 -4.03 -7.17
CA ALA A 49 -13.96 -2.70 -7.56
C ALA A 49 -14.65 -2.22 -8.86
N GLU A 50 -14.72 -3.08 -9.88
CA GLU A 50 -15.40 -2.78 -11.14
C GLU A 50 -16.90 -2.51 -10.95
N LYS A 51 -17.56 -3.28 -10.09
CA LYS A 51 -18.95 -3.06 -9.72
C LYS A 51 -19.15 -1.71 -9.01
N LEU A 52 -18.28 -1.37 -8.06
CA LEU A 52 -18.32 -0.08 -7.37
C LEU A 52 -18.12 1.09 -8.34
N ARG A 53 -17.16 0.97 -9.29
CA ARG A 53 -16.97 1.96 -10.35
C ARG A 53 -18.20 2.13 -11.24
N SER A 54 -18.84 1.03 -11.65
CA SER A 54 -20.07 1.10 -12.45
C SER A 54 -21.23 1.81 -11.74
N GLN A 55 -21.17 1.90 -10.41
CA GLN A 55 -22.13 2.60 -9.56
C GLN A 55 -21.71 4.05 -9.25
N GLY A 56 -20.60 4.52 -9.82
CA GLY A 56 -20.09 5.88 -9.67
C GLY A 56 -19.19 6.11 -8.45
N TRP A 57 -18.77 5.05 -7.76
CA TRP A 57 -17.84 5.15 -6.63
C TRP A 57 -16.38 5.18 -7.12
N ILE A 58 -15.54 5.95 -6.42
CA ILE A 58 -14.09 5.99 -6.63
C ILE A 58 -13.47 4.97 -5.67
N VAL A 59 -12.65 4.05 -6.20
CA VAL A 59 -11.97 3.00 -5.41
C VAL A 59 -10.53 3.44 -5.16
N ASP A 60 -9.96 3.21 -3.97
CA ASP A 60 -8.62 3.71 -3.57
C ASP A 60 -7.47 3.41 -4.56
N GLN A 61 -7.53 2.29 -5.29
CA GLN A 61 -6.56 2.00 -6.36
C GLN A 61 -6.55 3.06 -7.47
N ASP A 62 -7.67 3.74 -7.70
CA ASP A 62 -7.78 4.88 -8.61
C ASP A 62 -7.08 6.11 -8.04
N VAL A 63 -7.05 6.29 -6.71
CA VAL A 63 -6.35 7.39 -6.03
C VAL A 63 -4.82 7.22 -6.09
N ILE A 64 -4.33 5.98 -5.96
CA ILE A 64 -2.90 5.67 -6.08
C ILE A 64 -2.41 5.89 -7.52
N GLY A 65 -3.21 5.51 -8.52
CA GLY A 65 -2.93 5.82 -9.94
C GLY A 65 -3.08 7.31 -10.29
N SER A 66 -3.88 8.05 -9.53
CA SER A 66 -4.07 9.50 -9.65
C SER A 66 -3.01 10.32 -8.93
N SER A 67 -2.03 9.68 -8.27
CA SER A 67 -0.84 10.35 -7.72
C SER A 67 0.14 10.79 -8.83
N GLY A 68 -0.40 11.26 -9.96
CA GLY A 68 0.31 12.26 -10.75
C GLY A 68 0.47 13.47 -9.84
N THR A 69 1.71 13.74 -9.45
CA THR A 69 2.14 14.93 -8.74
C THR A 69 1.30 16.13 -9.16
N GLY A 70 0.38 16.60 -8.31
CA GLY A 70 -0.27 17.88 -8.53
C GLY A 70 0.82 18.94 -8.71
N PRO A 71 0.62 19.96 -9.58
CA PRO A 71 1.66 20.93 -9.84
C PRO A 71 2.09 21.58 -8.51
N GLN A 72 3.37 21.43 -8.17
CA GLN A 72 4.00 21.96 -6.96
C GLN A 72 3.90 23.49 -6.86
N SER A 73 3.45 24.16 -7.92
CA SER A 73 3.23 25.60 -8.00
C SER A 73 2.23 26.16 -6.98
N HIS A 74 1.40 25.32 -6.36
CA HIS A 74 0.43 25.75 -5.35
C HIS A 74 0.81 25.41 -3.90
N LEU A 75 1.97 24.80 -3.66
CA LEU A 75 2.45 24.59 -2.30
C LEU A 75 3.14 25.86 -1.80
N SER A 76 2.66 26.39 -0.68
CA SER A 76 3.32 27.49 0.03
C SER A 76 4.77 27.09 0.34
N LEU A 77 5.74 27.91 -0.06
CA LEU A 77 7.13 27.72 0.40
C LEU A 77 7.14 27.80 1.92
N ILE A 78 7.43 26.68 2.58
CA ILE A 78 7.62 26.66 4.02
C ILE A 78 8.99 27.31 4.27
N ALA A 79 9.04 28.31 5.15
CA ALA A 79 10.30 28.94 5.53
C ALA A 79 11.22 27.89 6.17
N VAL A 80 12.47 27.82 5.72
CA VAL A 80 13.50 26.99 6.35
C VAL A 80 13.75 27.57 7.74
N LEU A 81 13.46 26.78 8.78
CA LEU A 81 13.86 27.13 10.14
C LEU A 81 15.33 26.75 10.30
N ASP A 82 16.20 27.75 10.41
CA ASP A 82 17.59 27.54 10.78
C ASP A 82 17.64 27.00 12.21
N HIS A 83 18.26 25.84 12.37
CA HIS A 83 18.52 25.26 13.69
C HIS A 83 19.55 26.14 14.42
N VAL A 84 19.12 26.91 15.40
CA VAL A 84 20.01 27.62 16.33
C VAL A 84 20.52 26.60 17.35
N PRO A 85 21.80 26.20 17.34
CA PRO A 85 22.32 25.34 18.39
C PRO A 85 22.26 26.06 19.74
N PRO A 86 21.96 25.35 20.83
CA PRO A 86 21.97 25.94 22.16
C PRO A 86 23.35 26.53 22.44
N VAL A 87 23.37 27.81 22.80
CA VAL A 87 24.59 28.50 23.23
C VAL A 87 25.08 27.76 24.46
N GLU A 88 26.24 27.12 24.35
CA GLU A 88 26.92 26.50 25.48
C GLU A 88 27.00 27.53 26.62
N ALA A 89 26.69 27.06 27.82
CA ALA A 89 26.75 27.82 29.06
C ALA A 89 28.14 28.44 29.25
N LEU A 90 28.33 29.65 28.72
CA LEU A 90 29.43 30.53 29.07
C LEU A 90 29.01 31.26 30.35
N GLY A 91 29.80 30.99 31.39
CA GLY A 91 29.53 31.34 32.78
C GLY A 91 29.16 32.80 33.03
N GLY A 92 28.19 32.97 33.92
CA GLY A 92 28.02 34.15 34.74
C GLY A 92 28.62 33.87 36.11
N ASP A 93 29.69 34.59 36.39
CA ASP A 93 30.40 34.75 37.65
C ASP A 93 29.46 35.29 38.75
N ASP A 94 29.08 34.46 39.72
CA ASP A 94 28.37 34.90 40.94
C ASP A 94 29.40 35.29 42.00
N HIS A 95 29.91 36.52 41.88
CA HIS A 95 30.37 37.29 43.02
C HIS A 95 29.14 37.81 43.78
N ASP A 96 28.86 37.27 44.97
CA ASP A 96 27.90 37.88 45.90
C ASP A 96 28.53 38.18 47.28
N TYR A 97 28.14 39.33 47.80
CA TYR A 97 28.74 40.10 48.89
C TYR A 97 28.45 39.50 50.27
N GLY A 98 29.30 39.83 51.25
CA GLY A 98 29.18 39.39 52.63
C GLY A 98 27.86 39.78 53.30
N ASP A 99 27.43 38.90 54.20
CA ASP A 99 26.40 39.18 55.21
C ASP A 99 27.05 39.11 56.60
N ASP A 100 27.15 40.27 57.22
CA ASP A 100 27.48 40.47 58.61
C ASP A 100 26.28 40.09 59.48
N GLY A 101 26.43 39.14 60.42
CA GLY A 101 25.71 39.32 61.69
C GLY A 101 25.33 38.11 62.54
N ILE A 102 26.01 38.01 63.68
CA ILE A 102 25.47 37.80 65.04
C ILE A 102 24.69 36.50 65.33
N ALA A 103 25.34 35.58 66.06
CA ALA A 103 24.93 35.15 67.41
C ALA A 103 26.09 34.42 68.12
#